data_AF-A0A534ZKF2-F1
#
_entry.id   AF-A0A534ZKF2-F1
#
_cell.length_a   1.000
_cell.length_b   1.000
_cell.length_c   1.000
_cell.angle_alpha   90.00
_cell.angle_beta   90.00
_cell.angle_gamma   90.00
#
_symmetry.space_group_name_H-M   'P 1'
#
loop_
_entity.id
_entity.type
_entity.pdbx_description
1 polymer ?
#
loop_
_entity_poly.entity_id
_entity_poly.type
_entity_poly.pdbx_seq_one_letter_code
_entity_poly.pdbx_strand_id
1 'polypeptide(L)'
;MRSPATGRRYAIRRRRATPDPVARMQAMPSSARPMMSFLSDFGPDGAAAICRGVILSICPDAQIIDIAHSIRKFAVGDGAFILSTALPFMPVGVHLAVIDPGVGTERQPVALHVARGDLLVGPDNGLLMLGAEALGGVTEARRLDNRGLWLSTAASST
;
A
#
# COMPACT_ATOMS: atom_id res chain seq x y z
N MET A 1 10.04 -34.46 -63.16
CA MET A 1 10.90 -34.29 -61.96
C MET A 1 10.86 -32.81 -61.60
N ARG A 2 10.65 -32.48 -60.31
CA ARG A 2 9.95 -31.29 -59.80
C ARG A 2 10.75 -29.97 -59.90
N SER A 3 10.05 -28.87 -60.21
CA SER A 3 10.50 -27.47 -60.12
C SER A 3 10.41 -26.97 -58.66
N PRO A 4 11.36 -26.18 -58.12
CA PRO A 4 11.21 -25.55 -56.82
C PRO A 4 10.53 -24.17 -56.94
N ALA A 5 9.44 -24.02 -56.18
CA ALA A 5 8.61 -22.84 -56.11
C ALA A 5 9.29 -21.66 -55.37
N THR A 6 9.10 -20.47 -55.93
CA THR A 6 9.49 -19.15 -55.41
C THR A 6 8.77 -18.82 -54.10
N GLY A 7 9.49 -18.85 -52.98
CA GLY A 7 8.97 -18.46 -51.67
C GLY A 7 8.93 -16.94 -51.47
N ARG A 8 7.76 -16.32 -51.58
CA ARG A 8 7.52 -14.93 -51.14
C ARG A 8 7.59 -14.86 -49.60
N ARG A 9 8.57 -14.12 -49.06
CA ARG A 9 8.67 -13.80 -47.64
C ARG A 9 7.63 -12.73 -47.27
N TYR A 10 6.68 -13.05 -46.41
CA TYR A 10 5.84 -12.06 -45.74
C TYR A 10 6.61 -11.43 -44.58
N ALA A 11 6.83 -10.12 -44.62
CA ALA A 11 7.38 -9.36 -43.50
C ALA A 11 6.29 -9.16 -42.44
N ILE A 12 6.43 -9.82 -41.29
CA ILE A 12 5.57 -9.57 -40.12
C ILE A 12 5.93 -8.19 -39.58
N ARG A 13 5.06 -7.20 -39.82
CA ARG A 13 5.15 -5.87 -39.20
C ARG A 13 4.98 -6.06 -37.69
N ARG A 14 6.07 -5.90 -36.93
CA ARG A 14 6.00 -5.84 -35.46
C ARG A 14 5.11 -4.66 -35.07
N ARG A 15 3.97 -4.93 -34.41
CA ARG A 15 3.19 -3.90 -33.73
C ARG A 15 4.12 -3.19 -32.74
N ARG A 16 4.20 -1.86 -32.80
CA ARG A 16 4.77 -1.07 -31.70
C ARG A 16 3.97 -1.43 -30.45
N ALA A 17 4.64 -1.95 -29.43
CA ALA A 17 4.04 -2.13 -28.12
C ALA A 17 3.51 -0.77 -27.66
N THR A 18 2.25 -0.73 -27.25
CA THR A 18 1.72 0.39 -26.46
C THR A 18 2.52 0.44 -25.16
N PRO A 19 3.07 1.61 -24.77
CA PRO A 19 3.82 1.70 -23.54
C PRO A 19 2.95 1.27 -22.36
N ASP A 20 3.52 0.48 -21.46
CA ASP A 20 2.87 -0.03 -20.24
C ASP A 20 2.34 1.14 -19.41
N PRO A 21 1.03 1.20 -19.09
CA PRO A 21 0.46 2.26 -18.26
C PRO A 21 1.12 2.35 -16.87
N VAL A 22 1.70 1.25 -16.35
CA VAL A 22 2.41 1.22 -15.06
C VAL A 22 3.75 1.96 -15.13
N ALA A 23 4.47 1.85 -16.25
CA ALA A 23 5.78 2.48 -16.43
C ALA A 23 5.70 4.02 -16.47
N ARG A 24 4.54 4.59 -16.83
CA ARG A 24 4.32 6.05 -16.84
C ARG A 24 4.11 6.67 -15.46
N MET A 25 3.81 5.86 -14.43
CA MET A 25 3.59 6.38 -13.08
C MET A 25 4.90 6.63 -12.30
N GLN A 26 6.03 6.14 -12.81
CA GLN A 26 7.31 6.08 -12.10
C GLN A 26 8.29 7.23 -12.43
N ALA A 27 7.88 8.22 -13.22
CA ALA A 27 8.77 9.32 -13.63
C ALA A 27 8.14 10.68 -13.36
N MET A 28 8.15 11.12 -12.09
CA MET A 28 7.93 12.53 -11.73
C MET A 28 8.89 12.93 -10.59
N PRO A 29 9.65 14.05 -10.71
CA PRO A 29 10.57 14.52 -9.68
C PRO A 29 9.83 15.06 -8.45
N SER A 30 10.59 15.27 -7.36
CA SER A 30 10.19 15.47 -5.96
C SER A 30 9.41 16.76 -5.62
N SER A 31 8.36 17.08 -6.38
CA SER A 31 7.30 18.03 -6.01
C SER A 31 5.94 17.36 -5.86
N ALA A 32 5.92 16.03 -5.75
CA ALA A 32 4.69 15.26 -5.61
C ALA A 32 4.15 15.38 -4.19
N ARG A 33 2.85 15.68 -4.07
CA ARG A 33 2.14 15.65 -2.79
C ARG A 33 2.33 14.28 -2.12
N PRO A 34 2.59 14.21 -0.80
CA PRO A 34 2.74 12.94 -0.12
C PRO A 34 1.50 12.06 -0.33
N MET A 35 1.70 10.82 -0.81
CA MET A 35 0.62 9.85 -0.99
C MET A 35 0.56 8.90 0.20
N MET A 36 -0.65 8.70 0.72
CA MET A 36 -0.97 7.66 1.69
C MET A 36 -2.16 6.82 1.23
N SER A 37 -2.11 5.51 1.41
CA SER A 37 -3.30 4.67 1.39
C SER A 37 -3.70 4.22 2.80
N PHE A 38 -4.98 3.99 3.03
CA PHE A 38 -5.49 3.58 4.34
C PHE A 38 -6.44 2.38 4.26
N LEU A 39 -6.19 1.36 5.08
CA LEU A 39 -7.04 0.18 5.24
C LEU A 39 -7.34 -0.05 6.72
N SER A 40 -8.57 -0.42 7.08
CA SER A 40 -8.90 -0.84 8.44
C SER A 40 -10.11 -1.76 8.52
N ASP A 41 -10.42 -2.25 9.72
CA ASP A 41 -11.69 -2.88 10.06
C ASP A 41 -12.64 -1.96 10.85
N PHE A 42 -12.39 -0.64 10.89
CA PHE A 42 -13.13 0.32 11.72
C PHE A 42 -14.60 0.49 11.35
N GLY A 43 -14.97 0.20 10.10
CA GLY A 43 -16.21 0.67 9.48
C GLY A 43 -15.97 1.96 8.68
N PRO A 44 -16.88 2.29 7.73
CA PRO A 44 -16.71 3.47 6.86
C PRO A 44 -16.76 4.80 7.62
N ASP A 45 -17.44 4.83 8.77
CA ASP A 45 -17.72 6.04 9.54
C ASP A 45 -16.87 6.14 10.81
N GLY A 46 -16.88 7.31 11.45
CA GLY A 46 -16.28 7.51 12.76
C GLY A 46 -14.75 7.43 12.75
N ALA A 47 -14.18 6.35 13.31
CA ALA A 47 -12.75 6.23 13.56
C ALA A 47 -11.88 6.41 12.32
N ALA A 48 -12.30 5.87 11.16
CA ALA A 48 -11.56 6.06 9.92
C ALA A 48 -11.54 7.55 9.50
N ALA A 49 -12.64 8.28 9.66
CA ALA A 49 -12.71 9.72 9.38
C ALA A 49 -11.85 10.54 10.36
N ILE A 50 -11.82 10.15 11.63
CA ILE A 50 -10.94 10.77 12.64
C ILE A 50 -9.47 10.60 12.26
N CYS A 51 -9.06 9.39 11.85
CA CYS A 51 -7.69 9.14 11.38
C CYS A 51 -7.33 10.07 10.20
N ARG A 52 -8.22 10.24 9.21
CA ARG A 52 -8.01 11.17 8.10
C ARG A 52 -7.83 12.60 8.59
N GLY A 53 -8.66 13.05 9.52
CA GLY A 53 -8.55 14.39 10.12
C GLY A 53 -7.21 14.61 10.83
N VAL A 54 -6.72 13.61 11.58
CA VAL A 54 -5.40 13.66 12.23
C VAL A 54 -4.27 13.66 11.19
N ILE A 55 -4.35 12.83 10.16
CA ILE A 55 -3.34 12.80 9.09
C ILE A 55 -3.25 14.17 8.43
N LEU A 56 -4.38 14.78 8.07
CA LEU A 56 -4.44 16.07 7.40
C LEU A 56 -4.08 17.25 8.32
N SER A 57 -4.21 17.12 9.64
CA SER A 57 -3.73 18.16 10.57
C SER A 57 -2.20 18.15 10.70
N ILE A 58 -1.57 16.98 10.51
CA ILE A 58 -0.11 16.82 10.53
C ILE A 58 0.50 17.13 9.16
N CYS A 59 -0.12 16.64 8.08
CA CYS A 59 0.33 16.81 6.70
C CYS A 59 -0.84 17.28 5.82
N PRO A 60 -1.11 18.60 5.75
CA PRO A 60 -2.26 19.16 5.02
C PRO A 60 -2.28 18.85 3.53
N ASP A 61 -1.12 18.63 2.92
CA ASP A 61 -0.98 18.31 1.49
C ASP A 61 -1.08 16.81 1.17
N ALA A 62 -1.30 15.95 2.18
CA ALA A 62 -1.38 14.51 1.98
C ALA A 62 -2.57 14.13 1.07
N GLN A 63 -2.32 13.29 0.06
CA GLN A 63 -3.36 12.63 -0.70
C GLN A 63 -3.67 11.29 -0.04
N ILE A 64 -4.92 11.07 0.35
CA ILE A 64 -5.34 9.84 1.04
C ILE A 64 -6.22 9.01 0.10
N ILE A 65 -5.84 7.75 -0.12
CA ILE A 65 -6.65 6.74 -0.81
C ILE A 65 -7.12 5.70 0.21
N ASP A 66 -8.42 5.62 0.44
CA ASP A 66 -8.99 4.54 1.24
C ASP A 66 -9.07 3.26 0.41
N ILE A 67 -8.41 2.20 0.88
CA ILE A 67 -8.48 0.87 0.26
C ILE A 67 -9.77 0.17 0.69
N ALA A 68 -9.99 0.07 2.01
CA ALA A 68 -11.16 -0.55 2.58
C ALA A 68 -11.27 -0.24 4.08
N HIS A 69 -12.48 0.01 4.57
CA HIS A 69 -12.77 0.14 6.01
C HIS A 69 -13.86 -0.81 6.51
N SER A 70 -14.54 -1.51 5.60
CA SER A 70 -15.63 -2.44 5.86
C SER A 70 -15.17 -3.91 5.99
N ILE A 71 -13.87 -4.12 6.23
CA ILE A 71 -13.33 -5.46 6.48
C ILE A 71 -13.95 -6.01 7.76
N ARG A 72 -14.22 -7.31 7.79
CA ARG A 72 -14.73 -7.99 9.00
C ARG A 72 -13.80 -7.69 10.17
N LYS A 73 -14.39 -7.34 11.32
CA LYS A 73 -13.66 -7.04 12.55
C LYS A 73 -12.66 -8.14 12.85
N PHE A 74 -11.42 -7.73 13.15
CA PHE A 74 -10.30 -8.59 13.54
C PHE A 74 -9.81 -9.58 12.47
N ALA A 75 -10.31 -9.49 11.23
CA ALA A 75 -9.93 -10.38 10.14
C ALA A 75 -8.58 -9.98 9.51
N VAL A 76 -7.49 -10.19 10.26
CA VAL A 76 -6.12 -9.84 9.84
C VAL A 76 -5.75 -10.46 8.49
N GLY A 77 -6.10 -11.73 8.27
CA GLY A 77 -5.84 -12.44 7.01
C GLY A 77 -6.56 -11.82 5.81
N ASP A 78 -7.83 -11.43 5.96
CA ASP A 78 -8.60 -10.75 4.91
C ASP A 78 -7.95 -9.41 4.54
N GLY A 79 -7.54 -8.63 5.55
CA GLY A 79 -6.83 -7.38 5.34
C GLY A 79 -5.49 -7.56 4.62
N ALA A 80 -4.71 -8.57 5.02
CA ALA A 80 -3.43 -8.88 4.38
C ALA A 80 -3.62 -9.24 2.89
N PHE A 81 -4.64 -10.04 2.58
CA PHE A 81 -4.99 -10.40 1.20
C PHE A 81 -5.45 -9.19 0.37
N ILE A 82 -6.25 -8.29 0.95
CA ILE A 82 -6.65 -7.05 0.26
C ILE A 82 -5.43 -6.17 0.00
N LEU A 83 -4.49 -6.05 0.95
CA LEU A 83 -3.25 -5.29 0.73
C LEU A 83 -2.42 -5.87 -0.42
N SER A 84 -2.23 -7.19 -0.49
CA SER A 84 -1.41 -7.81 -1.53
C SER A 84 -1.95 -7.59 -2.95
N THR A 85 -3.27 -7.43 -3.08
CA THR A 85 -3.93 -7.18 -4.37
C THR A 85 -4.03 -5.68 -4.69
N ALA A 86 -4.19 -4.81 -3.69
CA ALA A 86 -4.36 -3.37 -3.90
C ALA A 86 -3.03 -2.63 -4.07
N LEU A 87 -2.03 -2.91 -3.23
CA LEU A 87 -0.79 -2.14 -3.16
C LEU A 87 0.02 -2.09 -4.47
N PRO A 88 0.08 -3.15 -5.32
CA PRO A 88 0.77 -3.08 -6.61
C PRO A 88 0.27 -1.97 -7.54
N PHE A 89 -0.96 -1.49 -7.35
CA PHE A 89 -1.58 -0.46 -8.18
C PHE A 89 -1.61 0.93 -7.52
N MET A 90 -1.17 1.04 -6.26
CA MET A 90 -1.06 2.32 -5.56
C MET A 90 0.23 3.04 -5.99
N PRO A 91 0.24 4.39 -6.01
CA PRO A 91 1.49 5.14 -6.16
C PRO A 91 2.44 4.84 -5.00
N VAL A 92 3.74 4.97 -5.26
CA VAL A 92 4.76 4.78 -4.22
C VAL A 92 4.52 5.78 -3.09
N GLY A 93 4.40 5.30 -1.86
CA GLY A 93 4.04 6.15 -0.73
C GLY A 93 3.94 5.40 0.60
N VAL A 94 3.11 5.93 1.49
CA VAL A 94 2.86 5.33 2.81
C VAL A 94 1.56 4.51 2.77
N HIS A 95 1.60 3.27 3.21
CA HIS A 95 0.44 2.39 3.26
C HIS A 95 0.11 2.09 4.72
N LEU A 96 -0.87 2.81 5.28
CA LEU A 96 -1.37 2.57 6.63
C LEU A 96 -2.42 1.46 6.59
N ALA A 97 -2.26 0.44 7.42
CA ALA A 97 -3.26 -0.59 7.61
C ALA A 97 -3.49 -0.84 9.09
N VAL A 98 -4.73 -0.93 9.56
CA VAL A 98 -5.05 -1.21 10.96
C VAL A 98 -6.19 -2.21 11.07
N ILE A 99 -5.81 -3.46 11.34
CA ILE A 99 -6.71 -4.50 11.86
C ILE A 99 -6.01 -5.04 13.09
N ASP A 100 -6.52 -4.65 14.26
CA ASP A 100 -5.83 -4.83 15.53
C ASP A 100 -6.73 -5.44 16.60
N PRO A 101 -6.78 -6.77 16.70
CA PRO A 101 -7.47 -7.46 17.80
C PRO A 101 -6.79 -7.29 19.16
N GLY A 102 -5.51 -6.87 19.17
CA GLY A 102 -4.69 -6.69 20.36
C GLY A 102 -4.53 -5.23 20.77
N VAL A 103 -5.44 -4.35 20.36
CA VAL A 103 -5.41 -2.95 20.76
C VAL A 103 -5.40 -2.82 22.29
N GLY A 104 -4.59 -1.91 22.83
CA GLY A 104 -4.43 -1.72 24.28
C GLY A 104 -3.55 -2.76 25.00
N THR A 105 -2.90 -3.67 24.26
CA THR A 105 -1.95 -4.67 24.80
C THR A 105 -0.50 -4.32 24.49
N GLU A 106 0.46 -5.23 24.74
CA GLU A 106 1.89 -5.08 24.42
C GLU A 106 2.22 -5.02 22.93
N ARG A 107 1.21 -5.15 22.09
CA ARG A 107 1.32 -5.20 20.64
C ARG A 107 2.01 -3.94 20.09
N GLN A 108 3.01 -4.14 19.24
CA GLN A 108 3.86 -3.05 18.78
C GLN A 108 3.42 -2.52 17.40
N PRO A 109 3.31 -1.19 17.23
CA PRO A 109 3.23 -0.58 15.91
C PRO A 109 4.60 -0.65 15.22
N VAL A 110 4.59 -0.98 13.94
CA VAL A 110 5.79 -1.11 13.10
C VAL A 110 5.66 -0.34 11.79
N ALA A 111 6.80 0.02 11.21
CA ALA A 111 6.94 0.48 9.85
C ALA A 111 7.92 -0.42 9.09
N LEU A 112 7.57 -0.80 7.87
CA LEU A 112 8.37 -1.63 6.97
C LEU A 112 8.71 -0.83 5.72
N HIS A 113 9.99 -0.74 5.39
CA HIS A 113 10.43 -0.30 4.08
C HIS A 113 10.46 -1.51 3.15
N VAL A 114 9.94 -1.38 1.93
CA VAL A 114 9.92 -2.46 0.93
C VAL A 114 10.74 -2.11 -0.30
N ALA A 115 11.12 -3.12 -1.07
CA ALA A 115 12.04 -2.96 -2.21
C ALA A 115 11.55 -1.97 -3.29
N ARG A 116 10.24 -1.84 -3.50
CA ARG A 116 9.66 -0.86 -4.43
C ARG A 116 9.82 0.61 -3.98
N GLY A 117 10.14 0.85 -2.71
CA GLY A 117 10.35 2.18 -2.12
C GLY A 117 9.21 2.67 -1.23
N ASP A 118 8.24 1.80 -0.90
CA ASP A 118 7.09 2.15 -0.05
C ASP A 118 7.37 1.96 1.43
N LEU A 119 6.57 2.63 2.25
CA LEU A 119 6.50 2.42 3.68
C LEU A 119 5.16 1.80 4.07
N LEU A 120 5.16 0.59 4.61
CA LEU A 120 3.97 -0.04 5.16
C LEU A 120 3.95 0.19 6.66
N VAL A 121 2.88 0.78 7.17
CA VAL A 121 2.76 1.16 8.57
C VAL A 121 1.56 0.46 9.19
N GLY A 122 1.77 -0.10 10.37
CA GLY A 122 0.67 -0.58 11.17
C GLY A 122 1.04 -1.70 12.13
N PRO A 123 0.10 -2.62 12.35
CA PRO A 123 0.15 -3.61 13.39
C PRO A 123 1.17 -4.75 13.13
N ASP A 124 2.11 -5.04 14.06
CA ASP A 124 2.94 -6.26 14.03
C ASP A 124 2.12 -7.53 14.40
N ASN A 125 1.31 -8.03 13.48
CA ASN A 125 0.50 -9.27 13.61
C ASN A 125 0.39 -10.02 12.28
N GLY A 126 1.30 -9.74 11.34
CA GLY A 126 1.25 -10.31 10.01
C GLY A 126 0.38 -9.56 9.00
N LEU A 127 -0.40 -8.53 9.39
CA LEU A 127 -1.27 -7.78 8.47
C LEU A 127 -0.52 -7.26 7.24
N LEU A 128 0.71 -6.77 7.44
CA LEU A 128 1.48 -6.09 6.40
C LEU A 128 2.22 -7.06 5.46
N MET A 129 2.32 -8.35 5.79
CA MET A 129 3.31 -9.23 5.17
C MET A 129 3.00 -9.55 3.71
N LEU A 130 1.76 -9.94 3.38
CA LEU A 130 1.39 -10.23 1.99
C LEU A 130 1.46 -8.97 1.11
N GLY A 131 1.17 -7.80 1.67
CA GLY A 131 1.38 -6.52 1.01
C GLY A 131 2.86 -6.27 0.74
N ALA A 132 3.73 -6.46 1.74
CA ALA A 132 5.17 -6.26 1.60
C ALA A 132 5.78 -7.19 0.55
N GLU A 133 5.39 -8.47 0.54
CA GLU A 133 5.82 -9.46 -0.46
C GLU A 133 5.41 -9.04 -1.88
N ALA A 134 4.16 -8.59 -2.06
CA ALA A 134 3.68 -8.10 -3.35
C ALA A 134 4.46 -6.88 -3.87
N LEU A 135 5.13 -6.14 -2.98
CA LEU A 135 5.95 -4.97 -3.30
C LEU A 135 7.46 -5.28 -3.36
N GLY A 136 7.84 -6.54 -3.44
CA GLY A 136 9.24 -6.98 -3.60
C GLY A 136 9.96 -7.28 -2.29
N GLY A 137 9.23 -7.39 -1.18
CA GLY A 137 9.75 -7.82 0.11
C GLY A 137 10.27 -6.68 0.99
N VAL A 138 10.40 -6.97 2.29
CA VAL A 138 10.88 -6.03 3.32
C VAL A 138 12.40 -5.85 3.22
N THR A 139 12.85 -4.60 3.17
CA THR A 139 14.26 -4.21 3.19
C THR A 139 14.70 -3.67 4.55
N GLU A 140 13.76 -3.09 5.32
CA GLU A 140 14.01 -2.55 6.65
C GLU A 140 12.74 -2.62 7.49
N ALA A 141 12.86 -2.87 8.79
CA ALA A 141 11.76 -2.82 9.75
C ALA A 141 12.13 -1.94 10.95
N ARG A 142 11.17 -1.12 11.38
CA ARG A 142 11.30 -0.23 12.54
C ARG A 142 10.11 -0.42 13.46
N ARG A 143 10.37 -0.47 14.76
CA ARG A 143 9.34 -0.30 15.79
C ARG A 143 9.06 1.19 15.97
N LEU A 144 7.79 1.55 16.10
CA LEU A 144 7.37 2.95 16.25
C LEU A 144 7.20 3.32 17.72
N ASP A 145 8.30 3.37 18.48
CA ASP A 145 8.30 3.61 19.94
C ASP A 145 8.65 5.04 20.37
N ASN A 146 8.90 5.95 19.42
CA ASN A 146 9.11 7.37 19.71
C ASN A 146 7.80 8.05 20.17
N ARG A 147 7.60 8.10 21.49
CA ARG A 147 6.42 8.69 22.13
C ARG A 147 6.22 10.18 21.83
N GLY A 148 7.27 10.91 21.44
CA GLY A 148 7.16 12.32 21.05
C GLY A 148 6.35 12.54 19.77
N LEU A 149 6.10 11.49 18.99
CA LEU A 149 5.29 11.53 17.77
C LEU A 149 3.86 11.03 17.97
N TRP A 150 3.50 10.58 19.17
CA TRP A 150 2.17 10.03 19.45
C TRP A 150 1.22 11.15 19.88
N LEU A 151 -0.07 11.00 19.55
CA LEU A 151 -1.10 11.91 20.05
C LEU A 151 -1.10 11.88 21.59
N SER A 152 -1.08 13.07 22.20
CA SER A 152 -1.05 13.25 23.66
C SER A 152 -2.34 12.80 24.36
N THR A 153 -3.45 12.75 23.62
CA THR A 153 -4.73 12.24 24.10
C THR A 153 -4.91 10.81 23.60
N ALA A 154 -5.02 9.84 24.52
CA ALA A 154 -5.35 8.46 24.17
C ALA A 154 -6.76 8.43 23.55
N ALA A 155 -6.86 8.11 22.26
CA ALA A 155 -8.10 8.16 21.51
C ALA A 155 -8.94 6.87 21.57
N SER A 156 -8.42 5.79 22.19
CA SER A 156 -9.14 4.51 22.24
C SER A 156 -8.92 3.77 23.56
N SER A 157 -10.01 3.36 24.19
CA SER A 157 -10.05 2.55 25.42
C SER A 157 -11.07 1.41 25.34
N THR A 158 -11.46 1.00 24.13
CA THR A 158 -12.46 -0.05 23.88
C THR A 158 -11.84 -1.26 23.23
#